data_AF-A0A1M4SQN6-F1
#
_entry.id   AF-A0A1M4SQN6-F1
#
_cell.length_a   1.000
_cell.length_b   1.000
_cell.length_c   1.000
_cell.angle_alpha   90.00
_cell.angle_beta   90.00
_cell.angle_gamma   90.00
#
_symmetry.space_group_name_H-M   'P 1'
#
loop_
_entity.id
_entity.type
_entity.pdbx_description
1 polymer ?
#
loop_
_entity_poly.entity_id
_entity_poly.type
_entity_poly.pdbx_seq_one_letter_code
_entity_poly.pdbx_strand_id
1 'polypeptide(L)'
;MGLTYDFDIVTIADESETENPEAGAQVAGRQVYAVFRDIRTADALRRASPRIRRIFVDAGFSLDSRRTGLECDLYPAEDAEARALILRRLFDNIRNRGVQGQYCGAFDILAFLQHVRRAQPLPRRPVQERPKPAALVDADAKKAARRSIVGRVGFALGLAVILFVVLKYLAAGGATP
;
A
#
# COMPACT_ATOMS: atom_id res chain seq x y z
N MET A 1 0.61 29.67 -10.88
CA MET A 1 0.25 28.64 -9.88
C MET A 1 1.18 27.45 -10.06
N GLY A 2 1.97 27.12 -9.05
CA GLY A 2 2.96 26.02 -9.09
C GLY A 2 2.32 24.62 -8.97
N LEU A 3 3.15 23.59 -9.09
CA LEU A 3 2.77 22.18 -8.84
C LEU A 3 2.68 21.91 -7.33
N THR A 4 1.82 20.97 -6.93
CA THR A 4 1.73 20.49 -5.54
C THR A 4 2.27 19.06 -5.44
N TYR A 5 3.18 18.84 -4.50
CA TYR A 5 4.01 17.62 -4.47
C TYR A 5 3.58 16.60 -3.42
N ASP A 6 2.42 16.81 -2.80
CA ASP A 6 1.82 15.87 -1.87
C ASP A 6 1.58 14.51 -2.52
N PHE A 7 1.86 13.44 -1.77
CA PHE A 7 1.65 12.07 -2.20
C PHE A 7 1.24 11.21 -1.02
N ASP A 8 0.46 10.17 -1.32
CA ASP A 8 -0.02 9.20 -0.35
C ASP A 8 0.57 7.83 -0.62
N ILE A 9 0.63 7.00 0.43
CA ILE A 9 1.02 5.61 0.30
C ILE A 9 -0.22 4.75 0.06
N VAL A 10 -0.18 3.94 -0.99
CA VAL A 10 -1.23 2.99 -1.33
C VAL A 10 -0.66 1.59 -1.19
N THR A 11 -1.36 0.74 -0.46
CA THR A 11 -1.01 -0.68 -0.34
C THR A 11 -1.87 -1.46 -1.31
N ILE A 12 -1.25 -2.28 -2.17
CA ILE A 12 -2.01 -3.26 -2.94
C ILE A 12 -2.40 -4.37 -1.97
N ALA A 13 -3.69 -4.45 -1.64
CA ALA A 13 -4.24 -5.69 -1.13
C ALA A 13 -4.25 -6.65 -2.32
N ASP A 14 -3.64 -7.83 -2.15
CA ASP A 14 -3.34 -8.78 -3.21
C ASP A 14 -4.41 -8.85 -4.33
N GLU A 15 -3.93 -8.73 -5.57
CA GLU A 15 -4.53 -9.19 -6.84
C GLU A 15 -5.30 -8.26 -7.81
N SER A 16 -5.60 -6.97 -7.58
CA SER A 16 -6.51 -6.31 -8.56
C SER A 16 -6.44 -4.83 -8.93
N GLU A 17 -5.39 -4.04 -8.70
CA GLU A 17 -5.43 -2.62 -9.12
C GLU A 17 -4.12 -1.98 -9.64
N THR A 18 -3.13 -2.71 -10.16
CA THR A 18 -1.95 -2.03 -10.75
C THR A 18 -1.41 -2.73 -11.98
N GLU A 19 -1.53 -2.06 -13.14
CA GLU A 19 -0.94 -2.46 -14.44
C GLU A 19 0.60 -2.48 -14.43
N ASN A 20 1.25 -2.14 -13.32
CA ASN A 20 2.71 -2.10 -13.21
C ASN A 20 3.23 -2.70 -11.88
N PRO A 21 3.29 -4.04 -11.78
CA PRO A 21 3.74 -4.74 -10.58
C PRO A 21 5.22 -4.50 -10.22
N GLU A 22 6.01 -3.88 -11.09
CA GLU A 22 7.45 -3.67 -10.87
C GLU A 22 7.79 -2.39 -10.08
N ALA A 23 6.84 -1.46 -9.93
CA ALA A 23 7.11 -0.12 -9.39
C ALA A 23 6.96 0.02 -7.87
N GLY A 24 6.76 -1.09 -7.13
CA GLY A 24 6.37 -1.06 -5.71
C GLY A 24 7.51 -1.30 -4.72
N ALA A 25 7.43 -0.67 -3.55
CA ALA A 25 8.26 -1.05 -2.41
C ALA A 25 7.59 -2.14 -1.58
N GLN A 26 8.40 -2.95 -0.88
CA GLN A 26 7.89 -4.02 0.00
C GLN A 26 8.06 -3.56 1.44
N VAL A 27 6.96 -3.49 2.19
CA VAL A 27 6.93 -3.11 3.62
C VAL A 27 6.09 -4.14 4.36
N ALA A 28 6.66 -4.79 5.37
CA ALA A 28 5.98 -5.83 6.17
C ALA A 28 5.27 -6.91 5.32
N GLY A 29 5.88 -7.30 4.19
CA GLY A 29 5.32 -8.30 3.26
C GLY A 29 4.19 -7.81 2.35
N ARG A 30 3.92 -6.49 2.33
CA ARG A 30 2.90 -5.86 1.47
C ARG A 30 3.56 -4.94 0.45
N GLN A 31 3.05 -4.96 -0.78
CA GLN A 31 3.52 -4.06 -1.82
C GLN A 31 2.86 -2.69 -1.67
N VAL A 32 3.68 -1.64 -1.59
CA VAL A 32 3.27 -0.25 -1.37
C VAL A 32 3.82 0.67 -2.45
N TYR A 33 3.05 1.70 -2.79
CA TYR A 33 3.38 2.68 -3.82
C TYR A 33 3.07 4.09 -3.33
N ALA A 34 3.87 5.06 -3.77
CA ALA A 34 3.60 6.47 -3.58
C ALA A 34 2.82 7.02 -4.78
N VAL A 35 1.68 7.67 -4.54
CA VAL A 35 0.82 8.25 -5.58
C VAL A 35 0.64 9.74 -5.31
N PHE A 36 0.92 10.58 -6.30
CA PHE A 36 0.74 12.03 -6.15
C PHE A 36 -0.73 12.40 -6.01
N ARG A 37 -1.03 13.39 -5.16
CA ARG A 37 -2.40 13.91 -4.98
C ARG A 37 -2.85 14.77 -6.15
N ASP A 38 -1.91 15.47 -6.77
CA ASP A 38 -2.16 16.40 -7.86
C ASP A 38 -1.87 15.77 -9.22
N ILE A 39 -2.90 15.75 -10.06
CA ILE A 39 -2.81 15.26 -11.45
C ILE A 39 -1.79 16.03 -12.26
N ARG A 40 -1.62 17.34 -12.02
CA ARG A 40 -0.65 18.16 -12.76
C ARG A 40 0.79 17.75 -12.45
N THR A 41 1.04 17.33 -11.21
CA THR A 41 2.36 16.83 -10.77
C THR A 41 2.65 15.46 -11.35
N ALA A 42 1.67 14.56 -11.33
CA ALA A 42 1.79 13.24 -11.96
C ALA A 42 2.01 13.37 -13.48
N ASP A 43 1.26 14.25 -14.16
CA ASP A 43 1.43 14.56 -15.58
C ASP A 43 2.80 15.18 -15.88
N ALA A 44 3.28 16.09 -15.02
CA ALA A 44 4.61 16.69 -15.16
C ALA A 44 5.70 15.62 -15.08
N LEU A 45 5.58 14.66 -14.15
CA LEU A 45 6.49 13.53 -14.06
C LEU A 45 6.38 12.61 -15.27
N ARG A 46 5.16 12.31 -15.77
CA ARG A 46 4.96 11.54 -17.02
C ARG A 46 5.62 12.18 -18.23
N ARG A 47 5.69 13.52 -18.29
CA ARG A 47 6.33 14.26 -19.38
C ARG A 47 7.84 14.48 -19.19
N ALA A 48 8.39 14.15 -18.03
CA ALA A 48 9.83 14.17 -17.81
C ALA A 48 10.55 13.13 -18.69
N SER A 49 11.89 13.18 -18.75
CA SER A 49 12.67 12.22 -19.53
C SER A 49 12.43 10.78 -19.04
N PRO A 50 12.58 9.76 -19.91
CA PRO A 50 12.43 8.36 -19.50
C PRO A 50 13.33 7.98 -18.31
N ARG A 51 14.51 8.60 -18.20
CA ARG A 51 15.44 8.37 -17.09
C ARG A 51 14.91 8.91 -15.76
N ILE A 52 14.36 10.12 -15.75
CA ILE A 52 13.73 10.70 -14.55
C ILE A 52 12.53 9.86 -14.13
N ARG A 53 11.66 9.48 -15.07
CA ARG A 53 10.52 8.61 -14.77
C ARG A 53 10.95 7.30 -14.11
N ARG A 54 11.95 6.62 -14.67
CA ARG A 54 12.49 5.38 -14.10
C ARG A 54 13.06 5.57 -12.69
N ILE A 55 13.73 6.69 -12.41
CA ILE A 55 14.25 6.98 -11.05
C ILE A 55 13.11 6.99 -10.01
N PHE A 56 11.97 7.58 -10.35
CA PHE A 56 10.80 7.65 -9.48
C PHE A 56 10.05 6.31 -9.40
N VAL A 57 9.79 5.68 -10.56
CA VAL A 57 9.11 4.39 -10.65
C VAL A 57 9.86 3.31 -9.87
N ASP A 58 11.17 3.18 -10.07
CA ASP A 58 12.01 2.20 -9.37
C ASP A 58 12.12 2.48 -7.86
N ALA A 59 11.79 3.71 -7.42
CA ALA A 59 11.78 4.06 -6.01
C ALA A 59 10.47 3.67 -5.30
N GLY A 60 9.38 3.47 -6.03
CA GLY A 60 8.05 3.26 -5.44
C GLY A 60 6.96 4.17 -5.96
N PHE A 61 7.25 5.13 -6.86
CA PHE A 61 6.24 6.12 -7.28
C PHE A 61 5.42 5.63 -8.47
N SER A 62 4.11 5.77 -8.37
CA SER A 62 3.23 5.67 -9.52
C SER A 62 3.30 6.94 -10.37
N LEU A 63 3.02 6.77 -11.66
CA LEU A 63 2.80 7.88 -12.59
C LEU A 63 1.34 8.35 -12.59
N ASP A 64 0.46 7.67 -11.85
CA ASP A 64 -0.92 8.08 -11.68
C ASP A 64 -1.09 9.12 -10.57
N SER A 65 -2.27 9.70 -10.50
CA SER A 65 -2.65 10.61 -9.42
C SER A 65 -3.90 10.12 -8.71
N ARG A 66 -3.93 10.29 -7.40
CA ARG A 66 -5.09 9.98 -6.57
C ARG A 66 -5.36 11.13 -5.63
N ARG A 67 -6.47 11.83 -5.84
CA ARG A 67 -6.85 12.94 -4.98
C ARG A 67 -7.35 12.41 -3.64
N THR A 68 -6.69 12.80 -2.57
CA THR A 68 -7.17 12.61 -1.20
C THR A 68 -7.57 13.97 -0.63
N GLY A 69 -8.53 13.99 0.29
CA GLY A 69 -9.01 15.21 0.95
C GLY A 69 -8.10 15.71 2.08
N LEU A 70 -6.86 15.22 2.14
CA LEU A 70 -5.87 15.59 3.14
C LEU A 70 -5.32 16.99 2.84
N GLU A 71 -5.05 17.75 3.90
CA GLU A 71 -4.40 19.05 3.79
C GLU A 71 -2.96 18.91 3.25
N CYS A 72 -2.47 20.00 2.65
CA CYS A 72 -1.11 20.06 2.12
C CYS A 72 -0.07 19.87 3.23
N ASP A 73 1.07 19.29 2.86
CA ASP A 73 2.19 18.98 3.75
C ASP A 73 1.83 18.04 4.92
N LEU A 74 0.68 17.36 4.88
CA LEU A 74 0.29 16.37 5.89
C LEU A 74 0.11 14.99 5.28
N TYR A 75 0.60 13.95 5.96
CA TYR A 75 0.40 12.55 5.57
C TYR A 75 -0.01 11.67 6.76
N PRO A 76 -0.70 10.53 6.55
CA PRO A 76 -1.09 9.64 7.64
C PRO A 76 0.11 9.09 8.42
N ALA A 77 0.04 9.03 9.75
CA ALA A 77 1.16 8.60 10.60
C ALA A 77 1.47 7.09 10.49
N GLU A 78 0.51 6.31 10.02
CA GLU A 78 0.65 4.90 9.64
C GLU A 78 1.57 4.71 8.42
N ASP A 79 1.62 5.70 7.52
CA ASP A 79 2.38 5.62 6.28
C ASP A 79 3.84 6.02 6.44
N ALA A 80 4.26 6.48 7.63
CA ALA A 80 5.57 7.05 7.88
C ALA A 80 6.72 6.10 7.52
N GLU A 81 6.60 4.81 7.86
CA GLU A 81 7.62 3.80 7.56
C GLU A 81 7.74 3.56 6.05
N ALA A 82 6.62 3.32 5.37
CA ALA A 82 6.58 3.10 3.93
C ALA A 82 7.08 4.31 3.15
N ARG A 83 6.67 5.51 3.56
CA ARG A 83 7.14 6.78 3.01
C ARG A 83 8.65 6.93 3.15
N ALA A 84 9.21 6.64 4.33
CA ALA A 84 10.65 6.70 4.56
C ALA A 84 11.42 5.71 3.66
N LEU A 85 10.90 4.50 3.49
CA LEU A 85 11.50 3.49 2.61
C LEU A 85 11.53 3.96 1.14
N ILE A 86 10.40 4.42 0.61
CA ILE A 86 10.29 4.90 -0.78
C ILE A 86 11.22 6.09 -1.01
N LEU A 87 11.24 7.06 -0.10
CA LEU A 87 12.11 8.24 -0.23
C LEU A 87 13.59 7.87 -0.15
N ARG A 88 13.96 6.91 0.70
CA ARG A 88 15.34 6.41 0.76
C ARG A 88 15.75 5.80 -0.58
N ARG A 89 14.91 4.94 -1.17
CA ARG A 89 15.15 4.36 -2.50
C ARG A 89 15.25 5.44 -3.58
N LEU A 90 14.40 6.47 -3.52
CA LEU A 90 14.44 7.59 -4.45
C LEU A 90 15.79 8.32 -4.38
N PHE A 91 16.26 8.64 -3.17
CA PHE A 91 17.54 9.31 -2.99
C PHE A 91 18.72 8.44 -3.40
N ASP A 92 18.66 7.13 -3.15
CA ASP A 92 19.65 6.17 -3.65
C ASP A 92 19.66 6.13 -5.18
N ASN A 93 18.50 6.10 -5.83
CA ASN A 93 18.38 6.14 -7.29
C ASN A 93 18.94 7.44 -7.88
N ILE A 94 18.61 8.59 -7.28
CA ILE A 94 19.12 9.91 -7.69
C ILE A 94 20.64 9.97 -7.53
N ARG A 95 21.17 9.46 -6.41
CA ARG A 95 22.62 9.43 -6.14
C ARG A 95 23.37 8.55 -7.14
N ASN A 96 22.85 7.34 -7.40
CA ASN A 96 23.53 6.35 -8.24
C ASN A 96 23.42 6.66 -9.73
N ARG A 97 22.30 7.22 -10.18
CA ARG A 97 22.04 7.47 -11.60
C ARG A 97 22.22 8.93 -12.00
N GLY A 98 22.14 9.87 -11.06
CA GLY A 98 22.19 11.30 -11.34
C GLY A 98 20.94 11.81 -12.08
N VAL A 99 20.65 13.10 -11.87
CA VAL A 99 19.56 13.84 -12.55
C VAL A 99 20.08 15.01 -13.37
N GLN A 100 21.39 15.27 -13.36
CA GLN A 100 22.01 16.39 -14.09
C GLN A 100 21.85 16.23 -15.61
N GLY A 101 21.53 17.33 -16.28
CA GLY A 101 21.32 17.37 -17.73
C GLY A 101 20.06 16.62 -18.20
N GLN A 102 19.23 16.12 -17.29
CA GLN A 102 17.98 15.45 -17.65
C GLN A 102 16.83 16.44 -17.77
N TYR A 103 16.03 16.28 -18.82
CA TYR A 103 14.80 17.03 -18.98
C TYR A 103 13.77 16.58 -17.93
N CYS A 104 13.43 17.46 -16.99
CA CYS A 104 12.41 17.20 -15.97
C CYS A 104 11.02 17.73 -16.40
N GLY A 105 10.90 18.36 -17.57
CA GLY A 105 9.66 19.00 -18.01
C GLY A 105 9.25 20.11 -17.05
N ALA A 106 7.97 20.12 -16.68
CA ALA A 106 7.45 21.03 -15.67
C ALA A 106 7.70 20.53 -14.23
N PHE A 107 8.22 19.32 -14.06
CA PHE A 107 8.50 18.75 -12.75
C PHE A 107 9.77 19.38 -12.17
N ASP A 108 9.64 20.00 -11.01
CA ASP A 108 10.74 20.63 -10.30
C ASP A 108 11.20 19.74 -9.14
N ILE A 109 12.35 19.09 -9.34
CA ILE A 109 12.96 18.20 -8.35
C ILE A 109 13.28 18.96 -7.06
N LEU A 110 13.77 20.20 -7.14
CA LEU A 110 14.12 20.97 -5.94
C LEU A 110 12.87 21.33 -5.14
N ALA A 111 11.80 21.76 -5.81
CA ALA A 111 10.52 22.03 -5.17
C ALA A 111 9.93 20.76 -4.51
N PHE A 112 10.01 19.61 -5.19
CA PHE A 112 9.64 18.32 -4.61
C PHE A 112 10.44 17.99 -3.35
N LEU A 113 11.77 18.15 -3.37
CA LEU A 113 12.61 17.90 -2.19
C LEU A 113 12.29 18.84 -1.03
N GLN A 114 12.00 20.12 -1.32
CA GLN A 114 11.56 21.07 -0.31
C GLN A 114 10.21 20.70 0.29
N HIS A 115 9.28 20.16 -0.51
CA HIS A 115 8.01 19.65 -0.02
C HIS A 115 8.22 18.43 0.87
N VAL A 116 9.05 17.47 0.45
CA VAL A 116 9.38 16.28 1.25
C VAL A 116 9.93 16.65 2.63
N ARG A 117 10.73 17.71 2.73
CA ARG A 117 11.28 18.24 3.99
C ARG A 117 10.25 18.94 4.88
N ARG A 118 9.21 19.53 4.30
CA ARG A 118 8.16 20.26 5.01
C ARG A 118 7.03 19.36 5.48
N ALA A 119 6.78 18.26 4.77
CA ALA A 119 5.70 17.34 5.06
C ALA A 119 5.82 16.69 6.45
N GLN A 120 4.72 16.67 7.21
CA GLN A 120 4.64 16.16 8.57
C GLN A 120 3.59 15.06 8.71
N PRO A 121 3.81 14.08 9.59
CA PRO A 121 2.78 13.09 9.89
C PRO A 121 1.63 13.77 10.64
N LEU A 122 0.40 13.37 10.34
CA LEU A 122 -0.76 13.73 11.13
C LEU A 122 -0.56 13.30 12.58
N PRO A 123 -0.88 14.14 13.58
CA PRO A 123 -0.85 13.72 14.97
C PRO A 123 -1.74 12.49 15.14
N ARG A 124 -1.18 11.37 15.61
CA ARG A 124 -1.99 10.21 16.00
C ARG A 124 -2.94 10.70 17.07
N ARG A 125 -4.24 10.75 16.78
CA ARG A 125 -5.23 10.97 17.83
C ARG A 125 -4.98 9.90 18.89
N PRO A 126 -4.79 10.27 20.17
CA PRO A 126 -4.73 9.26 21.22
C PRO A 126 -6.03 8.46 21.11
N VAL A 127 -5.91 7.14 20.97
CA VAL A 127 -7.04 6.25 21.15
C VAL A 127 -7.53 6.56 22.56
N GLN A 128 -8.63 7.31 22.69
CA GLN A 128 -9.33 7.36 23.96
C GLN A 128 -9.72 5.92 24.22
N GLU A 129 -9.01 5.27 25.15
CA GLU A 129 -9.46 4.03 25.75
C GLU A 129 -10.90 4.29 26.16
N ARG A 130 -11.84 3.68 25.46
CA ARG A 130 -13.23 3.70 25.90
C ARG A 130 -13.18 3.19 27.34
N PRO A 131 -13.74 3.93 28.32
CA PRO A 131 -13.73 3.46 29.70
C PRO A 131 -14.32 2.05 29.69
N LYS A 132 -13.49 1.08 30.10
CA LYS A 132 -13.87 -0.30 30.29
C LYS A 132 -15.16 -0.27 31.12
N PRO A 133 -16.31 -0.76 30.63
CA PRO A 133 -17.51 -0.78 31.44
C PRO A 133 -17.15 -1.53 32.71
N ALA A 134 -17.30 -0.86 33.85
CA ALA A 134 -17.12 -1.48 35.15
C ALA A 134 -17.96 -2.76 35.16
N ALA A 135 -17.31 -3.90 35.40
CA ALA A 135 -17.99 -5.17 35.54
C ALA A 135 -18.95 -5.05 36.72
N LEU A 136 -20.23 -4.81 36.44
CA LEU A 136 -21.31 -5.13 37.34
C LEU A 136 -21.33 -6.65 37.42
N VAL A 137 -20.70 -7.17 38.46
CA VAL A 137 -21.00 -8.48 38.99
C VAL A 137 -22.42 -8.38 39.52
N ASP A 138 -23.39 -8.94 38.80
CA ASP A 138 -24.36 -9.84 39.42
C ASP A 138 -25.26 -10.54 38.39
N ALA A 139 -25.43 -11.83 38.65
CA ALA A 139 -26.59 -12.67 38.41
C ALA A 139 -27.58 -12.25 37.30
N ASP A 140 -27.46 -12.88 36.13
CA ASP A 140 -28.62 -13.53 35.51
C ASP A 140 -28.22 -14.55 34.44
N ALA A 141 -27.95 -15.77 34.92
CA ALA A 141 -27.92 -16.95 34.08
C ALA A 141 -29.36 -17.30 33.66
N LYS A 142 -29.87 -16.70 32.56
CA LYS A 142 -30.89 -17.26 31.63
C LYS A 142 -31.46 -16.18 30.70
N LYS A 143 -30.88 -16.03 29.51
CA LYS A 143 -31.54 -15.85 28.19
C LYS A 143 -30.62 -15.08 27.23
N ALA A 144 -29.83 -15.83 26.46
CA ALA A 144 -29.44 -15.41 25.12
C ALA A 144 -28.98 -16.63 24.31
N ALA A 145 -29.82 -17.66 24.24
CA ALA A 145 -29.76 -18.56 23.10
C ALA A 145 -30.35 -17.81 21.90
N ARG A 146 -29.49 -17.36 20.96
CA ARG A 146 -29.77 -17.31 19.50
C ARG A 146 -28.64 -16.60 18.73
N ARG A 147 -28.09 -17.33 17.75
CA ARG A 147 -27.17 -16.94 16.66
C ARG A 147 -25.70 -16.78 17.13
N SER A 148 -24.70 -17.44 16.56
CA SER A 148 -24.49 -17.90 15.18
C SER A 148 -23.51 -19.09 15.15
N ILE A 149 -23.96 -20.25 14.66
CA ILE A 149 -23.08 -21.35 14.26
C ILE A 149 -23.19 -21.46 12.74
N VAL A 150 -22.60 -20.49 12.04
CA VAL A 150 -22.32 -20.57 10.60
C VAL A 150 -20.81 -20.70 10.48
N GLY A 151 -20.30 -21.91 10.69
CA GLY A 151 -18.84 -22.11 10.75
C GLY A 151 -18.35 -23.54 10.67
N ARG A 152 -19.18 -24.50 10.22
CA ARG A 152 -18.78 -25.91 10.16
C ARG A 152 -19.14 -26.68 8.88
N VAL A 153 -19.72 -26.03 7.86
CA VAL A 153 -20.10 -26.72 6.60
C VAL A 153 -19.05 -26.55 5.49
N GLY A 154 -18.14 -25.57 5.58
CA GLY A 154 -17.12 -25.33 4.54
C GLY A 154 -15.91 -26.27 4.56
N PHE A 155 -15.64 -26.98 5.66
CA PHE A 155 -14.43 -27.79 5.80
C PHE A 155 -14.55 -29.19 5.17
N ALA A 156 -15.77 -29.70 5.00
CA ALA A 156 -15.98 -31.03 4.40
C ALA A 156 -15.82 -31.02 2.86
N LEU A 157 -16.14 -29.90 2.20
CA LEU A 157 -16.06 -29.83 0.73
C LEU A 157 -14.61 -29.70 0.22
N GLY A 158 -13.76 -28.95 0.93
CA GLY A 158 -12.35 -28.77 0.55
C GLY A 158 -11.54 -30.07 0.66
N LEU A 159 -11.84 -30.90 1.66
CA LEU A 159 -11.13 -32.16 1.87
C LEU A 159 -11.48 -33.21 0.79
N ALA A 160 -12.72 -33.20 0.27
CA ALA A 160 -13.14 -34.08 -0.82
C ALA A 160 -12.44 -33.75 -2.16
N VAL A 161 -12.21 -32.47 -2.46
CA VAL A 161 -11.51 -32.04 -3.68
C VAL A 161 -10.02 -32.42 -3.62
N ILE A 162 -9.38 -32.23 -2.47
CA ILE A 162 -7.97 -32.64 -2.28
C ILE A 162 -7.83 -34.16 -2.45
N LEU A 163 -8.75 -34.95 -1.88
CA LEU A 163 -8.70 -36.41 -1.98
C LEU A 163 -8.94 -36.90 -3.42
N PHE A 164 -9.82 -36.23 -4.17
CA PHE A 164 -10.05 -36.53 -5.58
C PHE A 164 -8.83 -36.21 -6.46
N VAL A 165 -8.14 -35.08 -6.20
CA VAL A 165 -6.92 -34.71 -6.92
C VAL A 165 -5.78 -35.69 -6.63
N VAL A 166 -5.58 -36.09 -5.36
CA VAL A 166 -4.56 -37.07 -4.97
C VAL A 166 -4.84 -38.45 -5.59
N LEU A 167 -6.08 -38.94 -5.55
CA LEU A 167 -6.46 -40.20 -6.20
C LEU A 167 -6.22 -40.16 -7.71
N LYS A 168 -6.56 -39.04 -8.37
CA LYS A 168 -6.33 -38.91 -9.81
C LYS A 168 -4.85 -38.84 -10.16
N TYR A 169 -4.03 -38.23 -9.30
CA TYR A 169 -2.57 -38.17 -9.47
C TYR A 169 -1.91 -39.55 -9.29
N LEU A 170 -2.38 -40.33 -8.31
CA LEU A 170 -1.91 -41.71 -8.09
C LEU A 170 -2.33 -42.65 -9.23
N ALA A 171 -3.55 -42.50 -9.76
CA ALA A 171 -4.03 -43.27 -10.91
C ALA A 171 -3.27 -42.94 -12.21
N ALA A 172 -2.82 -41.69 -12.39
CA ALA A 172 -1.99 -41.27 -13.52
C ALA A 172 -0.51 -41.67 -13.38
N GLY A 173 -0.07 -41.99 -12.16
CA GLY A 173 1.31 -42.37 -11.82
C GLY A 173 1.63 -43.86 -11.95
N GLY A 174 0.66 -44.71 -12.34
CA GLY A 174 0.94 -46.12 -12.68
C GLY A 174 1.39 -47.00 -11.50
N ALA A 175 0.70 -46.92 -10.36
CA ALA A 175 0.81 -47.96 -9.33
C ALA A 175 -0.30 -49.00 -9.53
N THR A 176 -0.03 -50.00 -10.38
CA THR A 176 -0.69 -51.31 -10.31
C THR A 176 -0.19 -52.08 -9.07
N PRO A 177 -1.02 -52.97 -8.49
CA PRO A 177 -0.79 -53.59 -7.17
C PRO A 177 0.52 -54.38 -7.04
#